data_AF-A0A023UH05-F1
#
_entry.id   AF-A0A023UH05-F1
#
_cell.length_a   1.000
_cell.length_b   1.000
_cell.length_c   1.000
_cell.angle_alpha   90.00
_cell.angle_beta   90.00
_cell.angle_gamma   90.00
#
_symmetry.space_group_name_H-M   'P 1'
#
loop_
_entity.id
_entity.type
_entity.pdbx_description
1 polymer ?
#
loop_
_entity_poly.entity_id
_entity_poly.type
_entity_poly.pdbx_seq_one_letter_code
_entity_poly.pdbx_strand_id
1 'polypeptide(L)'
;AAKMPPEAVKMSRMIDVIYFPILCILLVGTYHMHFMLLAGDWDFWLDWKDRQWWPVVTPIVGITYCAAIMYYLWVNYRLPYGATLCIVCLLVGEWLTRYWGFYWWSHYPINFVFPSTMIPGALVMDTVMLLTRNWMITALVGGGAFGLLFYPGNWPIFGPTHLP
;
A
#
# COMPACT_ATOMS: atom_id res chain seq x y z
N ALA A 1 -33.99 4.71 12.43
CA ALA A 1 -33.17 3.50 12.22
C ALA A 1 -33.74 2.38 13.08
N ALA A 2 -34.57 1.51 12.48
CA ALA A 2 -35.16 0.38 13.21
C ALA A 2 -34.04 -0.52 13.73
N LYS A 3 -34.13 -0.93 15.01
CA LYS A 3 -33.18 -1.87 15.61
C LYS A 3 -33.26 -3.17 14.82
N MET A 4 -32.26 -3.44 13.99
CA MET A 4 -32.15 -4.72 13.29
C MET A 4 -32.26 -5.86 14.30
N PRO A 5 -32.94 -6.97 13.97
CA PRO A 5 -32.99 -8.12 14.87
C PRO A 5 -31.55 -8.61 15.15
N PRO A 6 -31.28 -9.17 16.34
CA PRO A 6 -29.94 -9.63 16.72
C PRO A 6 -29.30 -10.56 15.68
N GLU A 7 -30.13 -11.38 15.01
CA GLU A 7 -29.71 -12.26 13.94
C GLU A 7 -29.21 -11.51 12.70
N ALA A 8 -29.89 -10.43 12.29
CA ALA A 8 -29.46 -9.61 11.16
C ALA A 8 -28.13 -8.88 11.45
N VAL A 9 -27.92 -8.43 12.70
CA VAL A 9 -26.65 -7.85 13.12
C VAL A 9 -25.53 -8.89 13.06
N LYS A 10 -25.79 -10.11 13.54
CA LYS A 10 -24.84 -11.22 13.46
C LYS A 10 -24.50 -11.56 12.01
N MET A 11 -25.51 -11.66 11.15
CA MET A 11 -25.32 -11.95 9.72
C MET A 11 -24.50 -10.85 9.03
N SER A 12 -24.79 -9.57 9.28
CA SER A 12 -24.00 -8.46 8.75
C SER A 12 -22.52 -8.58 9.12
N ARG A 13 -22.22 -8.87 10.40
CA ARG A 13 -20.84 -9.06 10.86
C ARG A 13 -20.17 -10.28 10.21
N MET A 14 -20.92 -11.35 9.97
CA MET A 14 -20.39 -12.52 9.26
C MET A 14 -20.04 -12.19 7.81
N ILE A 15 -20.86 -11.37 7.14
CA ILE A 15 -20.56 -10.87 5.79
C ILE A 15 -19.28 -10.04 5.81
N ASP A 16 -19.11 -9.14 6.78
CA ASP A 16 -17.90 -8.32 6.90
C ASP A 16 -16.64 -9.19 7.09
N VAL A 17 -16.73 -10.23 7.94
CA VAL A 17 -15.64 -11.18 8.22
C VAL A 17 -15.27 -12.02 7.00
N ILE A 18 -16.20 -12.26 6.07
CA ILE A 18 -15.93 -13.00 4.83
C ILE A 18 -15.42 -12.07 3.73
N TYR A 19 -16.07 -10.93 3.55
CA TYR A 19 -15.79 -9.99 2.47
C TYR A 19 -14.40 -9.37 2.61
N PHE A 20 -14.02 -8.96 3.82
CA PHE A 20 -12.76 -8.24 4.04
C PHE A 20 -11.51 -9.10 3.72
N PRO A 21 -11.39 -10.36 4.15
CA PRO A 21 -10.29 -11.23 3.72
C PRO A 21 -10.25 -11.48 2.21
N ILE A 22 -11.41 -11.63 1.56
CA ILE A 22 -11.47 -11.79 0.10
C ILE A 22 -10.92 -10.55 -0.60
N LEU A 23 -11.32 -9.36 -0.16
CA LEU A 23 -10.78 -8.10 -0.65
C LEU A 23 -9.26 -8.06 -0.47
N CYS A 24 -8.75 -8.39 0.72
CA CYS A 24 -7.31 -8.42 0.98
C CYS A 24 -6.56 -9.39 0.06
N ILE A 25 -7.06 -10.61 -0.15
CA ILE A 25 -6.44 -11.60 -1.05
C ILE A 25 -6.43 -11.09 -2.49
N LEU A 26 -7.53 -10.51 -2.96
CA LEU A 26 -7.61 -9.93 -4.30
C LEU A 26 -6.63 -8.76 -4.49
N LEU A 27 -6.49 -7.90 -3.47
CA LEU A 27 -5.51 -6.82 -3.48
C LEU A 27 -4.08 -7.36 -3.47
N VAL A 28 -3.76 -8.31 -2.58
CA VAL A 28 -2.43 -8.96 -2.55
C VAL A 28 -2.11 -9.59 -3.91
N GLY A 29 -3.06 -10.25 -4.57
CA GLY A 29 -2.81 -10.83 -5.89
C GLY A 29 -2.61 -9.77 -6.97
N THR A 30 -3.63 -8.95 -7.19
CA THR A 30 -3.68 -8.06 -8.37
C THR A 30 -2.78 -6.84 -8.23
N TYR A 31 -2.73 -6.22 -7.06
CA TYR A 31 -1.88 -5.05 -6.84
C TYR A 31 -0.41 -5.44 -6.84
N HIS A 32 -0.05 -6.56 -6.20
CA HIS A 32 1.33 -7.04 -6.22
C HIS A 32 1.78 -7.39 -7.64
N MET A 33 0.95 -8.03 -8.48
CA MET A 33 1.28 -8.27 -9.89
C MET A 33 1.48 -6.95 -10.66
N HIS A 34 0.58 -5.99 -10.50
CA HIS A 34 0.69 -4.67 -11.14
C HIS A 34 1.98 -3.96 -10.74
N PHE A 35 2.28 -3.93 -9.44
CA PHE A 35 3.45 -3.26 -8.89
C PHE A 35 4.75 -3.98 -9.29
N MET A 36 4.77 -5.30 -9.19
CA MET A 36 5.91 -6.14 -9.59
C MET A 36 6.31 -5.93 -11.05
N LEU A 37 5.33 -5.83 -11.96
CA LEU A 37 5.61 -5.69 -13.40
C LEU A 37 6.10 -4.29 -13.80
N LEU A 38 5.81 -3.25 -13.00
CA LEU A 38 6.07 -1.85 -13.38
C LEU A 38 7.15 -1.18 -12.53
N ALA A 39 7.25 -1.52 -11.25
CA ALA A 39 8.20 -0.95 -10.30
C ALA A 39 8.98 -2.03 -9.51
N GLY A 40 8.72 -3.32 -9.77
CA GLY A 40 9.25 -4.43 -8.99
C GLY A 40 10.77 -4.45 -8.95
N ASP A 41 11.46 -4.18 -10.06
CA ASP A 41 12.93 -4.25 -10.11
C ASP A 41 13.61 -3.27 -9.13
N TRP A 42 13.09 -2.04 -9.02
CA TRP A 42 13.56 -1.06 -8.02
C TRP A 42 13.20 -1.44 -6.59
N ASP A 43 12.11 -2.18 -6.42
CA ASP A 43 11.69 -2.63 -5.08
C ASP A 43 12.42 -3.91 -4.64
N PHE A 44 12.81 -4.78 -5.58
CA PHE A 44 13.50 -6.03 -5.33
C PHE A 44 14.89 -5.82 -4.77
N TRP A 45 15.68 -4.94 -5.38
CA TRP A 45 17.11 -4.89 -5.13
C TRP A 45 17.53 -3.63 -4.39
N LEU A 46 18.40 -3.77 -3.40
CA LEU A 46 18.92 -2.64 -2.64
C LEU A 46 19.76 -1.69 -3.51
N ASP A 47 20.60 -2.25 -4.39
CA ASP A 47 21.48 -1.50 -5.29
C ASP A 47 20.74 -0.82 -6.45
N TRP A 48 19.46 -1.12 -6.64
CA TRP A 48 18.58 -0.42 -7.57
C TRP A 48 17.86 0.78 -6.93
N LYS A 49 17.83 0.90 -5.59
CA LYS A 49 17.15 1.98 -4.86
C LYS A 49 17.91 3.30 -4.94
N ASP A 50 17.98 3.85 -6.15
CA ASP A 50 18.71 5.07 -6.48
C ASP A 50 17.96 6.35 -6.09
N ARG A 51 18.57 7.52 -6.36
CA ARG A 51 17.97 8.83 -5.99
C ARG A 51 17.05 9.41 -7.07
N GLN A 52 17.06 8.86 -8.29
CA GLN A 52 16.34 9.41 -9.42
C GLN A 52 15.13 8.57 -9.80
N TRP A 53 15.30 7.27 -10.07
CA TRP A 53 14.25 6.44 -10.64
C TRP A 53 13.38 5.79 -9.58
N TRP A 54 13.97 5.21 -8.54
CA TRP A 54 13.24 4.61 -7.44
C TRP A 54 12.20 5.57 -6.80
N PRO A 55 12.55 6.80 -6.38
CA PRO A 55 11.59 7.72 -5.78
C PRO A 55 10.59 8.34 -6.76
N VAL A 56 10.70 8.06 -8.05
CA VAL A 56 9.77 8.54 -9.08
C VAL A 56 8.84 7.41 -9.50
N VAL A 57 9.39 6.29 -9.96
CA VAL A 57 8.63 5.17 -10.52
C VAL A 57 7.77 4.51 -9.44
N THR A 58 8.35 4.21 -8.28
CA THR A 58 7.66 3.49 -7.21
C THR A 58 6.38 4.18 -6.71
N PRO A 59 6.40 5.47 -6.32
CA PRO A 59 5.17 6.13 -5.89
C PRO A 59 4.17 6.38 -7.03
N ILE A 60 4.61 6.62 -8.27
CA ILE A 60 3.72 6.79 -9.43
C ILE A 60 2.94 5.49 -9.71
N VAL A 61 3.61 4.35 -9.65
CA VAL A 61 2.96 3.05 -9.84
C VAL A 61 2.08 2.72 -8.63
N GLY A 62 2.58 2.93 -7.41
CA GLY A 62 1.87 2.56 -6.19
C GLY A 62 0.59 3.35 -5.93
N ILE A 63 0.49 4.61 -6.38
CA ILE A 63 -0.71 5.43 -6.13
C ILE A 63 -1.94 4.93 -6.89
N THR A 64 -1.77 4.17 -7.98
CA THR A 64 -2.87 3.74 -8.88
C THR A 64 -3.96 2.95 -8.16
N TYR A 65 -3.56 1.87 -7.47
CA TYR A 65 -4.49 1.03 -6.68
C TYR A 65 -4.98 1.76 -5.44
N CYS A 66 -4.12 2.55 -4.79
CA CYS A 66 -4.49 3.34 -3.63
C CYS A 66 -5.65 4.29 -3.97
N ALA A 67 -5.57 4.99 -5.10
CA ALA A 67 -6.64 5.87 -5.57
C ALA A 67 -7.92 5.09 -5.92
N ALA A 68 -7.80 3.95 -6.60
CA ALA A 68 -8.96 3.13 -7.00
C ALA A 68 -9.74 2.57 -5.79
N ILE A 69 -9.04 2.03 -4.79
CA ILE A 69 -9.68 1.48 -3.59
C ILE A 69 -10.16 2.58 -2.65
N MET A 70 -9.42 3.69 -2.55
CA MET A 70 -9.91 4.87 -1.85
C MET A 70 -11.21 5.38 -2.47
N TYR A 71 -11.32 5.42 -3.80
CA TYR A 71 -12.57 5.75 -4.50
C TYR A 71 -13.70 4.78 -4.13
N TYR A 72 -13.46 3.48 -4.29
CA TYR A 72 -14.47 2.46 -4.01
C TYR A 72 -14.97 2.51 -2.56
N LEU A 73 -14.07 2.55 -1.58
CA LEU A 73 -14.42 2.51 -0.17
C LEU A 73 -15.04 3.83 0.31
N TRP A 74 -14.55 4.98 -0.16
CA TRP A 74 -15.09 6.26 0.25
C TRP A 74 -16.46 6.56 -0.36
N VAL A 75 -16.67 6.25 -1.64
CA VAL A 75 -17.94 6.55 -2.32
C VAL A 75 -19.06 5.66 -1.78
N ASN A 76 -18.80 4.35 -1.63
CA ASN A 76 -19.83 3.39 -1.27
C ASN A 76 -20.03 3.24 0.24
N TYR A 77 -18.95 3.34 1.03
CA TYR A 77 -18.98 3.00 2.46
C TYR A 77 -18.49 4.12 3.38
N ARG A 78 -17.97 5.24 2.83
CA ARG A 78 -17.39 6.35 3.59
C ARG A 78 -16.25 5.92 4.53
N LEU A 79 -15.52 4.88 4.13
CA LEU A 79 -14.41 4.32 4.92
C LEU A 79 -13.08 5.01 4.52
N PRO A 80 -12.38 5.67 5.46
CA PRO A 80 -11.20 6.48 5.19
C PRO A 80 -9.88 5.72 5.37
N TYR A 81 -9.74 4.53 4.78
CA TYR A 81 -8.53 3.71 4.90
C TYR A 81 -8.18 2.98 3.60
N GLY A 82 -8.61 3.49 2.45
CA GLY A 82 -8.45 2.78 1.18
C GLY A 82 -7.01 2.74 0.68
N ALA A 83 -6.28 3.85 0.81
CA ALA A 83 -4.87 3.87 0.41
C ALA A 83 -4.02 3.00 1.33
N THR A 84 -4.25 3.11 2.64
CA THR A 84 -3.53 2.34 3.65
C THR A 84 -3.80 0.84 3.54
N LEU A 85 -5.04 0.44 3.28
CA LEU A 85 -5.38 -0.97 3.00
C LEU A 85 -4.56 -1.51 1.81
N CYS A 86 -4.52 -0.78 0.69
CA CYS A 86 -3.73 -1.18 -0.48
C CYS A 86 -2.25 -1.37 -0.16
N ILE A 87 -1.62 -0.39 0.49
CA ILE A 87 -0.19 -0.47 0.79
C ILE A 87 0.12 -1.59 1.78
N VAL A 88 -0.72 -1.80 2.79
CA VAL A 88 -0.53 -2.92 3.73
C VAL A 88 -0.67 -4.25 3.01
N CYS A 89 -1.66 -4.41 2.13
CA CYS A 89 -1.80 -5.63 1.33
C CYS A 89 -0.59 -5.86 0.40
N LEU A 90 -0.08 -4.81 -0.24
CA LEU A 90 1.13 -4.90 -1.07
C LEU A 90 2.32 -5.37 -0.24
N LEU A 91 2.60 -4.69 0.88
CA LEU A 91 3.71 -5.02 1.77
C LEU A 91 3.61 -6.47 2.28
N VAL A 92 2.42 -6.93 2.66
CA VAL A 92 2.22 -8.33 3.07
C VAL A 92 2.60 -9.29 1.93
N GLY A 93 2.17 -9.02 0.69
CA GLY A 93 2.52 -9.83 -0.49
C GLY A 93 4.02 -9.83 -0.79
N GLU A 94 4.65 -8.66 -0.71
CA GLU A 94 6.09 -8.50 -0.89
C GLU A 94 6.85 -9.27 0.18
N TRP A 95 6.57 -9.03 1.47
CA TRP A 95 7.24 -9.69 2.58
C TRP A 95 7.14 -11.22 2.53
N LEU A 96 5.96 -11.76 2.18
CA LEU A 96 5.79 -13.20 1.97
C LEU A 96 6.75 -13.70 0.88
N THR A 97 6.84 -12.99 -0.23
CA THR A 97 7.71 -13.36 -1.35
C THR A 97 9.20 -13.19 -1.00
N ARG A 98 9.58 -12.11 -0.30
CA ARG A 98 10.98 -11.86 0.12
C ARG A 98 11.47 -12.91 1.11
N TYR A 99 10.64 -13.29 2.07
CA TYR A 99 11.02 -14.26 3.08
C TYR A 99 11.04 -15.69 2.52
N TRP A 100 9.94 -16.16 1.91
CA TRP A 100 9.82 -17.55 1.48
C TRP A 100 10.49 -17.83 0.13
N GLY A 101 10.42 -16.90 -0.81
CA GLY A 101 11.02 -17.05 -2.14
C GLY A 101 12.49 -16.67 -2.19
N PHE A 102 12.81 -15.42 -1.85
CA PHE A 102 14.17 -14.89 -2.01
C PHE A 102 15.11 -15.39 -0.91
N TYR A 103 14.73 -15.27 0.37
CA TYR A 103 15.60 -15.65 1.48
C TYR A 103 15.64 -17.16 1.71
N TRP A 104 14.48 -17.80 1.93
CA TRP A 104 14.43 -19.22 2.30
C TRP A 104 14.82 -20.15 1.15
N TRP A 105 14.26 -19.96 -0.05
CA TRP A 105 14.52 -20.84 -1.18
C TRP A 105 15.76 -20.44 -1.98
N SER A 106 15.95 -19.14 -2.27
CA SER A 106 17.04 -18.67 -3.15
C SER A 106 18.27 -18.13 -2.40
N HIS A 107 18.24 -18.10 -1.06
CA HIS A 107 19.35 -17.68 -0.20
C HIS A 107 19.87 -16.24 -0.42
N TYR A 108 19.02 -15.34 -0.92
CA TYR A 108 19.35 -13.91 -0.94
C TYR A 108 19.27 -13.31 0.48
N PRO A 109 20.24 -12.49 0.89
CA PRO A 109 20.23 -11.90 2.23
C PRO A 109 19.10 -10.86 2.34
N ILE A 110 18.34 -10.88 3.45
CA ILE A 110 17.09 -10.11 3.57
C ILE A 110 17.31 -8.58 3.49
N ASN A 111 18.47 -8.09 3.93
CA ASN A 111 18.87 -6.69 3.81
C ASN A 111 19.07 -6.24 2.35
N PHE A 112 19.40 -7.16 1.46
CA PHE A 112 19.54 -6.88 0.03
C PHE A 112 18.19 -6.84 -0.69
N VAL A 113 17.23 -7.65 -0.24
CA VAL A 113 15.89 -7.78 -0.87
C VAL A 113 14.76 -7.11 -0.10
N PHE A 114 15.09 -6.19 0.80
CA PHE A 114 14.13 -5.54 1.69
C PHE A 114 13.17 -4.62 0.89
N PRO A 115 11.84 -4.73 1.08
CA PRO A 115 10.87 -3.96 0.31
C PRO A 115 10.77 -2.50 0.76
N SER A 116 10.33 -1.62 -0.14
CA SER A 116 10.09 -0.21 0.16
C SER A 116 8.76 -0.03 0.89
N THR A 117 8.64 1.01 1.72
CA THR A 117 7.38 1.37 2.38
C THR A 117 6.75 2.61 1.76
N MET A 118 5.43 2.57 1.56
CA MET A 118 4.60 3.72 1.16
C MET A 118 3.56 4.09 2.23
N ILE A 119 3.66 3.50 3.43
CA ILE A 119 2.69 3.70 4.52
C ILE A 119 2.54 5.18 4.89
N PRO A 120 3.61 5.99 5.04
CA PRO A 120 3.47 7.41 5.39
C PRO A 120 2.66 8.19 4.36
N GLY A 121 2.92 7.97 3.07
CA GLY A 121 2.18 8.60 1.98
C GLY A 121 0.70 8.19 1.95
N ALA A 122 0.43 6.90 2.14
CA ALA A 122 -0.94 6.38 2.19
C ALA A 122 -1.75 6.94 3.37
N LEU A 123 -1.16 7.05 4.56
CA LEU A 123 -1.80 7.65 5.73
C LEU A 123 -2.15 9.12 5.49
N VAL A 124 -1.23 9.90 4.90
CA VAL A 124 -1.52 11.30 4.58
C VAL A 124 -2.62 11.42 3.53
N MET A 125 -2.63 10.56 2.52
CA MET A 125 -3.68 10.59 1.50
C MET A 125 -5.07 10.26 2.07
N ASP A 126 -5.19 9.20 2.90
CA ASP A 126 -6.44 8.84 3.56
C ASP A 126 -6.92 9.93 4.54
N THR A 127 -6.01 10.57 5.29
CA THR A 127 -6.35 11.66 6.22
C THR A 127 -6.79 12.93 5.50
N VAL A 128 -6.16 13.30 4.38
CA VAL A 128 -6.62 14.43 3.55
C VAL A 128 -8.04 14.15 3.03
N MET A 129 -8.33 12.93 2.57
CA MET A 129 -9.66 12.56 2.11
C MET A 129 -10.69 12.62 3.25
N LEU A 130 -10.33 12.13 4.44
CA LEU A 130 -11.19 12.16 5.61
C LEU A 130 -11.56 13.60 6.05
N LEU A 131 -10.56 14.49 6.10
CA LEU A 131 -10.72 15.85 6.60
C LEU A 131 -11.41 16.77 5.58
N THR A 132 -11.01 16.69 4.31
CA THR A 132 -11.47 17.63 3.28
C THR A 132 -12.69 17.13 2.52
N ARG A 133 -12.89 15.80 2.48
CA ARG A 133 -13.95 15.12 1.73
C ARG A 133 -14.02 15.53 0.26
N ASN A 134 -12.90 16.00 -0.30
CA ASN A 134 -12.83 16.60 -1.62
C ASN A 134 -11.77 15.91 -2.47
N TRP A 135 -12.21 15.31 -3.58
CA TRP A 135 -11.34 14.59 -4.51
C TRP A 135 -10.24 15.46 -5.12
N MET A 136 -10.52 16.73 -5.42
CA MET A 136 -9.54 17.65 -6.00
C MET A 136 -8.43 17.97 -5.00
N ILE A 137 -8.80 18.20 -3.73
CA ILE A 137 -7.80 18.47 -2.68
C ILE A 137 -6.98 17.21 -2.39
N THR A 138 -7.62 16.04 -2.33
CA THR A 138 -6.90 14.77 -2.14
C THR A 138 -5.97 14.45 -3.30
N ALA A 139 -6.36 14.72 -4.55
CA ALA A 139 -5.50 14.50 -5.70
C ALA A 139 -4.24 15.39 -5.66
N LEU A 140 -4.40 16.66 -5.32
CA LEU A 140 -3.29 17.62 -5.29
C LEU A 140 -2.42 17.45 -4.02
N VAL A 141 -3.03 17.54 -2.85
CA VAL A 141 -2.32 17.53 -1.56
C VAL A 141 -1.99 16.11 -1.14
N GLY A 142 -2.97 15.20 -1.19
CA GLY A 142 -2.76 13.79 -0.84
C GLY A 142 -1.83 13.10 -1.83
N GLY A 143 -2.06 13.26 -3.13
CA GLY A 143 -1.19 12.72 -4.17
C GLY A 143 0.22 13.32 -4.16
N GLY A 144 0.34 14.64 -3.98
CA GLY A 144 1.63 15.30 -3.81
C GLY A 144 2.40 14.79 -2.58
N ALA A 145 1.73 14.65 -1.43
CA ALA A 145 2.33 14.10 -0.23
C ALA A 145 2.72 12.62 -0.38
N PHE A 146 1.94 11.83 -1.12
CA PHE A 146 2.24 10.41 -1.37
C PHE A 146 3.61 10.23 -2.02
N GLY A 147 3.92 11.04 -3.05
CA GLY A 147 5.24 11.03 -3.69
C GLY A 147 6.34 11.63 -2.82
N LEU A 148 6.09 12.80 -2.21
CA LEU A 148 7.11 13.53 -1.44
C LEU A 148 7.57 12.79 -0.18
N LEU A 149 6.67 12.03 0.47
CA LEU A 149 6.98 11.28 1.68
C LEU A 149 7.66 9.93 1.42
N PHE A 150 7.75 9.52 0.15
CA PHE A 150 8.34 8.22 -0.19
C PHE A 150 9.81 8.13 0.22
N TYR A 151 10.66 9.02 -0.29
CA TYR A 151 12.10 8.96 -0.01
C TYR A 151 12.43 9.21 1.48
N PRO A 152 11.86 10.23 2.15
CA PRO A 152 12.05 10.42 3.59
C PRO A 152 11.51 9.25 4.44
N GLY A 153 10.40 8.64 4.02
CA GLY A 153 9.80 7.50 4.73
C GLY A 153 10.64 6.23 4.68
N ASN A 154 11.44 6.07 3.63
CA ASN A 154 12.33 4.92 3.45
C ASN A 154 13.77 5.16 3.92
N TRP A 155 14.19 6.43 4.04
CA TRP A 155 15.55 6.78 4.43
C TRP A 155 16.03 6.16 5.76
N PRO A 156 15.22 6.04 6.83
CA PRO A 156 15.66 5.37 8.05
C PRO A 156 16.04 3.90 7.87
N ILE A 157 15.51 3.24 6.84
CA ILE A 157 15.74 1.82 6.54
C ILE A 157 17.00 1.68 5.68
N PHE A 158 17.12 2.47 4.61
CA PHE A 158 18.18 2.30 3.60
C PHE A 158 19.34 3.29 3.75
N GLY A 159 19.21 4.35 4.53
CA GLY A 159 20.28 5.32 4.78
C GLY A 159 21.59 4.68 5.25
N PRO A 160 21.58 3.71 6.20
CA PRO A 160 22.79 3.04 6.66
C PRO A 160 23.55 2.26 5.57
N THR A 161 22.90 1.88 4.47
CA THR A 161 23.54 1.11 3.38
C THR A 161 24.29 1.99 2.37
N HIS A 162 24.24 3.31 2.54
CA HIS A 162 24.90 4.29 1.67
C HIS A 162 26.23 4.81 2.24
N LEU A 163 26.75 4.14 3.29
CA LEU A 163 28.07 4.43 3.82
C LEU A 163 29.15 3.91 2.85
N PRO A 164 30.21 4.70 2.56
CA PRO A 164 31.30 4.30 1.68
C PRO A 164 32.22 3.23 2.29
#